data_AF-A0A970GY03-F1
#
_entry.id   AF-A0A970GY03-F1
#
_cell.length_a   1.000
_cell.length_b   1.000
_cell.length_c   1.000
_cell.angle_alpha   90.00
_cell.angle_beta   90.00
_cell.angle_gamma   90.00
#
_symmetry.space_group_name_H-M   'P 1'
#
loop_
_entity.id
_entity.type
_entity.pdbx_description
1 polymer ?
#
loop_
_entity_poly.entity_id
_entity_poly.type
_entity_poly.pdbx_seq_one_letter_code
_entity_poly.pdbx_strand_id
1 'polypeptide(L)'
;MKVQKWFCPLYRADIAEGKCLDINYERLGYLDGGCLAEVTRLTGKREPDISKTCELCPNLPFDDLEGTVSFPRQGIPDRPDSDHAER
;
A
#
# COMPACT_ATOMS: atom_id res chain seq x y z
N MET A 1 -22.69 12.83 5.85
CA MET A 1 -21.97 11.67 6.43
C MET A 1 -20.82 12.19 7.29
N LYS A 2 -20.68 11.74 8.54
CA LYS A 2 -19.47 12.04 9.33
C LYS A 2 -18.35 11.17 8.77
N VAL A 3 -17.25 11.76 8.33
CA VAL A 3 -16.06 11.02 7.91
C VAL A 3 -15.52 10.31 9.15
N GLN A 4 -15.59 8.98 9.17
CA GLN A 4 -14.94 8.22 10.22
C GLN A 4 -13.42 8.38 10.07
N LYS A 5 -12.78 8.79 11.16
CA LYS A 5 -11.34 8.97 11.24
C LYS A 5 -10.75 7.81 12.01
N TRP A 6 -9.68 7.24 11.47
CA TRP A 6 -8.99 6.09 12.04
C TRP A 6 -7.57 6.50 12.42
N PHE A 7 -7.14 6.12 13.62
CA PHE A 7 -5.78 6.37 14.04
C PHE A 7 -4.81 5.53 13.18
N CYS A 8 -3.83 6.18 12.56
CA CYS A 8 -2.81 5.51 11.76
C CYS A 8 -1.45 5.51 12.49
N PRO A 9 -0.88 4.34 12.80
CA PRO A 9 0.44 4.24 13.44
C PRO A 9 1.60 4.81 12.60
N LEU A 10 1.46 4.85 11.27
CA LEU A 10 2.46 5.45 10.38
C LEU A 10 2.57 6.96 10.59
N TYR A 11 1.43 7.63 10.61
CA TYR A 11 1.34 9.09 10.76
C TYR A 11 1.31 9.53 12.22
N ARG A 12 1.07 8.60 13.15
CA ARG A 12 0.78 8.90 14.57
C ARG A 12 -0.34 9.92 14.73
N ALA A 13 -1.32 9.85 13.84
CA ALA A 13 -2.41 10.80 13.73
C ALA A 13 -3.64 10.12 13.10
N ASP A 14 -4.78 10.77 13.26
CA ASP A 14 -6.03 10.36 12.64
C ASP A 14 -6.03 10.66 11.13
N ILE A 15 -6.36 9.64 10.32
CA ILE A 15 -6.50 9.77 8.88
C ILE A 15 -7.91 9.37 8.43
N ALA A 16 -8.29 9.80 7.23
CA ALA A 16 -9.49 9.29 6.58
C ALA A 16 -9.27 7.83 6.17
N GLU A 17 -10.33 7.01 6.24
CA GLU A 17 -10.32 5.60 5.86
C GLU A 17 -9.77 5.36 4.44
N GLY A 18 -10.19 6.18 3.47
CA GLY A 18 -9.71 6.08 2.08
C GLY A 18 -8.18 6.17 1.97
N LYS A 19 -7.55 7.04 2.74
CA LYS A 19 -6.08 7.19 2.74
C LYS A 19 -5.36 5.95 3.27
N CYS A 20 -5.98 5.20 4.20
CA CYS A 20 -5.42 3.93 4.69
C CYS A 20 -5.47 2.85 3.60
N LEU A 21 -6.57 2.81 2.84
CA LEU A 21 -6.75 1.88 1.74
C LEU A 21 -5.74 2.17 0.62
N ASP A 22 -5.61 3.43 0.19
CA ASP A 22 -4.69 3.80 -0.90
C ASP A 22 -3.24 3.36 -0.63
N ILE A 23 -2.75 3.58 0.59
CA ILE A 23 -1.41 3.15 1.01
C ILE A 23 -1.28 1.62 0.98
N ASN A 24 -2.30 0.89 1.45
CA ASN A 24 -2.29 -0.57 1.45
C ASN A 24 -2.36 -1.16 0.04
N TYR A 25 -3.18 -0.60 -0.85
CA TYR A 25 -3.25 -1.09 -2.23
C TYR A 25 -1.97 -0.78 -3.00
N GLU A 26 -1.37 0.40 -2.81
CA GLU A 26 -0.11 0.75 -3.48
C GLU A 26 1.06 -0.11 -3.01
N ARG A 27 1.23 -0.31 -1.70
CA ARG A 27 2.32 -1.17 -1.17
C ARG A 27 2.18 -2.63 -1.59
N LEU A 28 0.95 -3.10 -1.81
CA LEU A 28 0.67 -4.45 -2.28
C LEU A 28 0.76 -4.57 -3.81
N GLY A 29 1.05 -3.47 -4.51
CA GLY A 29 1.25 -3.44 -5.97
C GLY A 29 -0.05 -3.46 -6.79
N TYR A 30 -1.20 -3.18 -6.19
CA TYR A 30 -2.50 -3.17 -6.88
C TYR A 30 -2.80 -1.84 -7.58
N LEU A 31 -2.14 -0.75 -7.18
CA LEU A 31 -2.22 0.56 -7.84
C LEU A 31 -0.87 1.27 -7.75
N ASP A 32 -0.63 2.20 -8.65
CA ASP A 32 0.50 3.13 -8.59
C ASP A 32 -0.06 4.55 -8.49
N GLY A 33 -0.02 5.12 -7.28
CA GLY A 33 -0.72 6.36 -6.93
C GLY A 33 0.17 7.41 -6.26
N GLY A 34 1.45 7.13 -6.03
CA GLY A 34 2.40 7.99 -5.33
C GLY A 34 2.14 8.13 -3.83
N CYS A 35 1.22 7.37 -3.25
CA CYS A 35 0.93 7.36 -1.82
C CYS A 35 2.13 6.89 -1.00
N LEU A 36 2.92 5.93 -1.48
CA LEU A 36 4.16 5.52 -0.81
C LEU A 36 5.19 6.64 -0.81
N ALA A 37 5.35 7.34 -1.93
CA ALA A 37 6.24 8.49 -2.01
C ALA A 37 5.80 9.62 -1.07
N GLU A 38 4.49 9.87 -0.98
CA GLU A 38 3.93 10.83 -0.02
C GLU A 38 4.20 10.43 1.43
N VAL A 39 3.91 9.17 1.80
CA VAL A 39 4.17 8.64 3.15
C VAL A 39 5.65 8.74 3.49
N THR A 40 6.53 8.34 2.57
CA THR A 40 7.98 8.44 2.78
C THR A 40 8.43 9.87 3.01
N ARG A 41 7.92 10.82 2.23
CA ARG A 41 8.24 12.25 2.41
C ARG A 41 7.76 12.79 3.76
N LEU A 42 6.58 12.37 4.22
CA LEU A 42 5.97 12.87 5.45
C LEU A 42 6.53 12.22 6.72
N THR A 43 6.84 10.93 6.67
CA THR A 43 7.23 10.13 7.83
C THR A 43 8.72 9.81 7.90
N GLY A 44 9.45 10.01 6.79
CA GLY A 44 10.85 9.61 6.64
C GLY A 44 11.06 8.10 6.52
N LYS A 45 9.99 7.29 6.56
CA LYS A 45 10.06 5.82 6.49
C LYS A 45 10.14 5.35 5.04
N ARG A 46 10.91 4.30 4.80
CA ARG A 46 10.98 3.63 3.50
C ARG A 46 9.95 2.50 3.42
N GLU A 47 9.67 2.04 2.20
CA GLU A 47 8.65 1.01 1.92
C GLU A 47 8.73 -0.20 2.87
N PRO A 48 9.90 -0.79 3.21
CA PRO A 48 9.95 -1.93 4.13
C PRO A 48 9.41 -1.61 5.53
N ASP A 49 9.72 -0.43 6.06
CA ASP A 49 9.25 0.01 7.37
C ASP A 49 7.76 0.41 7.34
N ILE A 50 7.32 0.95 6.19
CA ILE A 50 5.92 1.27 5.94
C ILE A 50 5.10 -0.02 5.96
N SER A 51 5.51 -1.01 5.15
CA SER A 51 4.84 -2.31 5.05
C SER A 51 4.78 -3.04 6.38
N LYS A 52 5.89 -3.11 7.13
CA LYS A 52 5.89 -3.67 8.49
C LYS A 52 4.94 -2.96 9.44
N THR A 53 4.85 -1.63 9.38
CA THR A 53 3.90 -0.88 10.23
C THR A 53 2.46 -1.15 9.82
N CYS A 54 2.18 -1.23 8.52
CA CYS A 54 0.86 -1.53 7.99
C CYS A 54 0.40 -2.96 8.32
N GLU A 55 1.29 -3.94 8.28
CA GLU A 55 1.04 -5.35 8.61
C GLU A 55 0.74 -5.61 10.10
N LEU A 56 1.17 -4.70 10.98
CA LEU A 56 0.91 -4.75 12.41
C LEU A 56 -0.19 -3.77 12.84
N CYS A 57 -0.87 -3.14 11.88
CA CYS A 57 -1.91 -2.16 12.18
C CYS A 57 -3.12 -2.85 12.80
N PRO A 58 -3.62 -2.43 13.98
CA PRO A 58 -4.81 -3.04 14.60
C PRO A 58 -6.09 -2.78 13.81
N ASN A 59 -6.05 -1.88 12.82
CA ASN A 59 -7.14 -1.56 11.92
C ASN A 59 -6.94 -2.25 10.55
N LEU A 60 -6.21 -3.36 10.51
CA LEU A 60 -6.04 -4.14 9.28
C LEU A 60 -7.42 -4.62 8.83
N PRO A 61 -7.88 -4.28 7.62
CA PRO A 61 -9.18 -4.71 7.15
C PRO A 61 -9.23 -6.22 6.81
N PHE A 62 -8.14 -6.97 7.06
CA PHE A 62 -7.97 -8.35 6.62
C PHE A 62 -7.89 -9.38 7.76
N ASP A 63 -7.91 -8.97 9.04
CA ASP A 63 -7.81 -9.93 10.17
C ASP A 63 -9.06 -10.84 10.31
N ASP A 64 -10.21 -10.45 9.74
CA ASP A 64 -11.43 -11.28 9.71
C ASP A 64 -11.52 -12.23 8.50
N LEU A 65 -10.46 -12.35 7.68
CA LEU A 65 -10.38 -13.35 6.61
C LEU A 65 -9.60 -14.58 7.10
N GLU A 66 -10.18 -15.34 8.04
CA GLU A 66 -9.86 -16.77 8.21
C GLU A 66 -10.20 -17.50 6.90
N GLY A 67 -9.23 -17.48 5.99
CA GLY A 67 -9.42 -17.92 4.62
C GLY A 67 -8.50 -17.11 3.74
N THR A 68 -7.28 -17.60 3.56
CA THR A 68 -6.31 -17.18 2.55
C THR A 68 -6.99 -16.58 1.33
N VAL A 69 -7.03 -15.25 1.22
CA VAL A 69 -7.46 -14.63 -0.02
C VAL A 69 -6.28 -14.71 -0.98
N SER A 70 -6.21 -15.82 -1.70
CA SER A 70 -5.37 -15.92 -2.89
C SER A 70 -6.01 -15.05 -3.97
N PHE A 71 -5.54 -13.82 -4.08
CA PHE A 71 -5.86 -12.99 -5.23
C PHE A 71 -4.99 -13.44 -6.41
N PRO A 72 -5.58 -13.71 -7.59
CA PRO A 72 -4.79 -13.97 -8.78
C PRO A 72 -3.95 -12.71 -9.04
N ARG A 73 -2.62 -12.87 -9.15
CA ARG A 73 -1.77 -11.86 -9.78
C ARG A 73 -2.35 -11.63 -11.17
N GLN A 74 -3.12 -10.56 -11.36
CA GLN A 74 -3.38 -10.10 -12.71
C GLN A 74 -2.00 -9.77 -13.28
N GLY A 75 -1.65 -10.50 -14.33
CA GLY A 75 -0.32 -10.47 -14.92
C GLY A 75 0.13 -9.03 -15.09
N ILE A 76 1.20 -8.68 -14.37
CA ILE A 76 2.11 -7.67 -14.89
C ILE A 76 2.51 -8.23 -16.25
N PRO A 77 2.14 -7.59 -17.38
CA PRO A 77 2.67 -8.04 -18.65
C PRO A 77 4.20 -7.99 -18.51
N ASP A 78 4.86 -9.11 -18.78
CA ASP A 78 6.32 -9.14 -18.95
C ASP A 78 6.66 -7.95 -19.83
N ARG A 79 7.38 -7.00 -19.23
CA ARG A 79 7.85 -5.82 -19.92
C ARG A 79 8.70 -6.39 -21.07
N PRO A 80 8.37 -6.17 -22.35
CA PRO A 80 9.25 -6.65 -23.40
C PRO A 80 10.59 -5.97 -23.18
N ASP A 81 11.63 -6.79 -22.98
CA ASP A 81 13.02 -6.36 -22.98
C ASP A 81 13.20 -5.43 -24.17
N SER A 82 13.36 -4.15 -23.89
CA SER A 82 13.54 -3.15 -24.93
C SER A 82 14.90 -3.42 -25.55
N ASP A 83 14.86 -3.89 -26.80
CA ASP A 83 15.96 -3.99 -27.75
C ASP A 83 17.06 -2.97 -27.45
N HIS A 84 18.22 -3.45 -27.01
CA HIS A 84 19.44 -2.68 -27.10
C HIS A 84 20.18 -3.04 -28.37
N ALA A 85 19.79 -2.31 -29.42
CA ALA A 85 20.63 -1.68 -30.42
C ALA A 85 21.59 -2.57 -31.22
N GLU A 86 21.18 -2.80 -32.47
CA GLU A 86 22.12 -2.90 -33.59
C GLU A 86 23.10 -1.71 -33.57
N ARG A 87 24.40 -2.01 -33.53
CA ARG A 87 25.44 -1.38 -34.36
C ARG A 87 26.78 -2.11 -34.28
#